data_AF-A0A7S1RTE8-F1
#
_entry.id   AF-A0A7S1RTE8-F1
#
_cell.length_a   1.000
_cell.length_b   1.000
_cell.length_c   1.000
_cell.angle_alpha   90.00
_cell.angle_beta   90.00
_cell.angle_gamma   90.00
#
_symmetry.space_group_name_H-M   'P 1'
#
loop_
_entity.id
_entity.type
_entity.pdbx_description
1 polymer ?
#
loop_
_entity_poly.entity_id
_entity_poly.type
_entity_poly.pdbx_seq_one_letter_code
_entity_poly.pdbx_strand_id
1 'polypeptide(L)'
;VKRAKQRLNEAGLQNIPQLGNELRILRHLRHPNIVATHGAIVEPAEQQLSLILEFVEGVTLTEFMLSGAQMKRNSLLPRFQVMVGVCRALLYMHTRRPRVVHGDLKSGNIMVQVSGHSASPKLLDFGLSRVLTRHARRLGGTLAWTAPEVLRGRPAKCSSDVYSFGHVVALLATGNLPEQRVTNAMSFRH
;
A
#
# COMPACT_ATOMS: atom_id res chain seq x y z
N VAL A 1 3.75 18.35 4.57
CA VAL A 1 4.34 17.59 3.44
C VAL A 1 5.30 16.54 4.01
N LYS A 2 5.20 15.26 3.58
CA LYS A 2 6.14 14.19 3.96
C LYS A 2 7.18 14.00 2.84
N ARG A 3 8.43 13.73 3.21
CA ARG A 3 9.53 13.51 2.27
C ARG A 3 10.00 12.06 2.37
N ALA A 4 9.87 11.29 1.29
CA ALA A 4 10.52 9.98 1.14
C ALA A 4 11.85 10.20 0.41
N LYS A 5 12.98 9.82 1.03
CA LYS A 5 14.34 10.14 0.55
C LYS A 5 15.05 8.87 0.08
N GLN A 6 15.79 8.99 -1.02
CA GLN A 6 16.73 7.97 -1.49
C GLN A 6 18.08 8.62 -1.82
N ARG A 7 19.17 8.08 -1.27
CA ARG A 7 20.53 8.46 -1.68
C ARG A 7 20.83 7.90 -3.08
N LEU A 8 21.71 8.54 -3.83
CA LEU A 8 22.15 8.16 -5.19
C LEU A 8 23.53 7.49 -5.11
N ASN A 9 23.73 6.61 -4.13
CA ASN A 9 24.86 5.68 -4.05
C ASN A 9 24.48 4.31 -4.68
N GLU A 10 25.41 3.36 -4.82
CA GLU A 10 25.13 2.08 -5.51
C GLU A 10 23.88 1.34 -4.99
N ALA A 11 23.70 1.26 -3.67
CA ALA A 11 22.49 0.70 -3.05
C ALA A 11 21.24 1.57 -3.32
N GLY A 12 21.45 2.88 -3.35
CA GLY A 12 20.51 3.92 -3.69
C GLY A 12 19.87 3.80 -5.07
N LEU A 13 20.74 3.61 -6.07
CA LEU A 13 20.41 3.51 -7.49
C LEU A 13 19.44 2.36 -7.79
N GLN A 14 19.50 1.27 -7.02
CA GLN A 14 18.59 0.11 -7.18
C GLN A 14 17.11 0.47 -6.95
N ASN A 15 16.83 1.51 -6.16
CA ASN A 15 15.46 1.91 -5.80
C ASN A 15 14.91 3.07 -6.65
N ILE A 16 15.75 3.71 -7.48
CA ILE A 16 15.32 4.79 -8.39
C ILE A 16 14.17 4.36 -9.30
N PRO A 17 14.16 3.14 -9.90
CA PRO A 17 13.04 2.71 -10.73
C PRO A 17 11.71 2.66 -9.98
N GLN A 18 11.72 2.26 -8.70
CA GLN A 18 10.50 2.20 -7.88
C GLN A 18 10.00 3.61 -7.58
N LEU A 19 10.90 4.53 -7.20
CA LEU A 19 10.55 5.91 -6.92
C LEU A 19 10.03 6.65 -8.17
N GLY A 20 10.66 6.41 -9.32
CA GLY A 20 10.20 6.94 -10.60
C GLY A 20 8.83 6.39 -11.01
N ASN A 21 8.59 5.09 -10.77
CA ASN A 21 7.29 4.47 -11.02
C ASN A 21 6.21 5.02 -10.08
N GLU A 22 6.52 5.18 -8.79
CA GLU A 22 5.63 5.78 -7.80
C GLU A 22 5.23 7.21 -8.19
N LEU A 23 6.20 8.06 -8.52
CA LEU A 23 5.93 9.42 -9.02
C LEU A 23 5.04 9.40 -10.27
N ARG A 24 5.35 8.51 -11.23
CA ARG A 24 4.60 8.38 -12.49
C ARG A 24 3.15 7.98 -12.26
N ILE A 25 2.87 7.14 -11.26
CA ILE A 25 1.51 6.70 -10.93
C ILE A 25 0.80 7.78 -10.12
N LEU A 26 1.37 8.21 -8.99
CA LEU A 26 0.75 9.15 -8.05
C LEU A 26 0.43 10.51 -8.68
N ARG A 27 1.21 10.99 -9.65
CA ARG A 27 0.90 12.26 -10.35
C ARG A 27 -0.46 12.24 -11.06
N HIS A 28 -0.99 11.04 -11.38
CA HIS A 28 -2.26 10.87 -12.05
C HIS A 28 -3.39 10.37 -11.13
N LEU A 29 -3.12 10.18 -9.83
CA LEU A 29 -4.12 9.76 -8.86
C LEU A 29 -4.51 10.95 -7.98
N ARG A 30 -5.81 11.21 -7.90
CA ARG A 30 -6.42 12.23 -7.04
C ARG A 30 -7.68 11.64 -6.43
N HIS A 31 -7.59 11.22 -5.17
CA HIS A 31 -8.67 10.58 -4.46
C HIS A 31 -8.48 10.80 -2.95
N PRO A 32 -9.54 11.07 -2.16
CA PRO A 32 -9.41 11.35 -0.72
C PRO A 32 -8.70 10.24 0.06
N ASN A 33 -8.88 8.98 -0.35
CA ASN A 33 -8.27 7.80 0.28
C ASN A 33 -6.95 7.33 -0.37
N ILE A 34 -6.28 8.17 -1.16
CA ILE A 34 -4.95 7.89 -1.75
C ILE A 34 -4.02 9.04 -1.43
N VAL A 35 -2.78 8.73 -1.07
CA VAL A 35 -1.75 9.75 -0.81
C VAL A 35 -1.55 10.66 -2.04
N ALA A 36 -1.62 11.97 -1.85
CA ALA A 36 -1.27 12.93 -2.90
C ALA A 36 0.25 13.10 -3.03
N THR A 37 0.75 13.24 -4.26
CA THR A 37 2.13 13.67 -4.53
C THR A 37 2.17 15.13 -4.97
N HIS A 38 3.17 15.86 -4.47
CA HIS A 38 3.49 17.22 -4.88
C HIS A 38 4.61 17.28 -5.92
N GLY A 39 5.36 16.18 -6.13
CA GLY A 39 6.46 16.12 -7.09
C GLY A 39 7.69 15.42 -6.51
N ALA A 40 8.85 15.67 -7.11
CA ALA A 40 10.14 15.17 -6.64
C ALA A 40 11.20 16.27 -6.65
N ILE A 41 12.18 16.14 -5.75
CA ILE A 41 13.34 17.03 -5.62
C ILE A 41 14.58 16.21 -5.91
N VAL A 42 15.45 16.76 -6.76
CA VAL A 42 16.81 16.25 -7.00
C VAL A 42 17.78 17.24 -6.36
N GLU A 43 18.63 16.74 -5.47
CA GLU A 43 19.73 17.50 -4.85
C GLU A 43 21.05 16.87 -5.31
N PRO A 44 21.65 17.36 -6.42
CA PRO A 44 22.85 16.76 -7.00
C PRO A 44 24.04 16.77 -6.04
N ALA A 45 24.23 17.86 -5.29
CA ALA A 45 25.32 18.01 -4.32
C ALA A 45 25.28 16.95 -3.22
N GLU A 46 24.08 16.61 -2.75
CA GLU A 46 23.85 15.60 -1.72
C GLU A 46 23.69 14.18 -2.30
N GLN A 47 23.80 14.05 -3.63
CA GLN A 47 23.49 12.83 -4.35
C GLN A 47 22.14 12.27 -3.86
N GLN A 48 21.07 13.08 -3.87
CA GLN A 48 19.80 12.70 -3.27
C GLN A 48 18.62 12.95 -4.20
N LEU A 49 17.72 11.97 -4.27
CA LEU A 49 16.41 12.09 -4.91
C LEU A 49 15.34 11.91 -3.84
N SER A 50 14.31 12.75 -3.88
CA SER A 50 13.25 12.73 -2.87
C SER A 50 11.87 12.91 -3.49
N LEU A 51 10.95 12.01 -3.15
CA LEU A 51 9.55 12.15 -3.48
C LEU A 51 8.84 12.96 -2.40
N ILE A 52 8.06 13.94 -2.84
CA ILE A 52 7.34 14.87 -1.98
C ILE A 52 5.87 14.48 -1.99
N LEU A 53 5.37 14.09 -0.82
CA LEU A 53 4.01 13.58 -0.62
C LEU A 53 3.23 14.47 0.35
N GLU A 54 1.91 14.39 0.33
CA GLU A 54 1.11 14.96 1.40
C GLU A 54 1.55 14.38 2.75
N PHE A 55 1.49 15.20 3.79
CA PHE A 55 1.65 14.70 5.15
C PHE A 55 0.28 14.28 5.64
N VAL A 56 0.15 13.01 6.02
CA VAL A 56 -1.09 12.48 6.58
C VAL A 56 -0.89 12.38 8.08
N GLU A 57 -1.63 13.19 8.82
CA GLU A 57 -1.64 13.21 10.27
C GLU A 57 -2.53 12.05 10.76
N GLY A 58 -1.89 10.91 11.05
CA GLY A 58 -2.53 9.67 11.43
C GLY A 58 -1.51 8.60 11.80
N VAL A 59 -2.01 7.40 12.10
CA VAL A 59 -1.18 6.23 12.43
C VAL A 59 -1.36 5.15 11.36
N THR A 60 -0.44 4.20 11.25
CA THR A 60 -0.64 3.06 10.35
C THR A 60 -1.85 2.24 10.79
N LEU A 61 -2.47 1.47 9.88
CA LEU A 61 -3.58 0.59 10.25
C LEU A 61 -3.11 -0.46 11.27
N THR A 62 -1.85 -0.89 11.21
CA THR A 62 -1.26 -1.77 12.24
C THR A 62 -1.35 -1.11 13.63
N GLU A 63 -0.86 0.11 13.77
CA GLU A 63 -0.90 0.86 15.04
C GLU A 63 -2.33 1.21 15.47
N PHE A 64 -3.20 1.55 14.52
CA PHE A 64 -4.62 1.80 14.78
C PHE A 64 -5.30 0.56 15.41
N MET A 65 -4.96 -0.63 14.93
CA MET A 65 -5.50 -1.87 15.47
C MET A 65 -4.89 -2.24 16.83
N LEU A 66 -3.60 -1.97 17.04
CA LEU A 66 -2.90 -2.23 18.31
C LEU A 66 -3.28 -1.24 19.43
N SER A 67 -3.39 0.05 19.12
CA SER A 67 -3.83 1.10 20.05
C SER A 67 -5.31 0.97 20.43
N GLY A 68 -6.10 0.23 19.63
CA GLY A 68 -7.47 -0.17 19.92
C GLY A 68 -7.66 -1.00 21.19
N ALA A 69 -6.59 -1.49 21.83
CA ALA A 69 -6.65 -2.09 23.16
C ALA A 69 -6.96 -1.07 24.27
N GLN A 70 -6.62 0.22 24.08
CA GLN A 70 -6.96 1.31 25.02
C GLN A 70 -8.24 2.07 24.64
N MET A 71 -8.59 2.11 23.35
CA MET A 71 -9.88 2.62 22.87
C MET A 71 -10.96 1.56 23.06
N LYS A 72 -11.62 1.56 24.23
CA LYS A 72 -12.82 0.78 24.60
C LYS A 72 -13.50 0.09 23.42
N ARG A 73 -13.26 -1.22 23.27
CA ARG A 73 -13.97 -2.34 22.60
C ARG A 73 -15.19 -2.17 21.66
N ASN A 74 -15.65 -0.97 21.27
CA ASN A 74 -16.94 -0.77 20.59
C ASN A 74 -16.93 0.16 19.36
N SER A 75 -15.80 0.63 18.83
CA SER A 75 -15.84 1.50 17.64
C SER A 75 -15.79 0.69 16.32
N LEU A 76 -16.81 -0.16 16.11
CA LEU A 76 -17.02 -0.83 14.81
C LEU A 76 -17.13 0.20 13.67
N LEU A 77 -17.68 1.38 13.96
CA LEU A 77 -17.88 2.44 12.98
C LEU A 77 -16.56 2.94 12.36
N PRO A 78 -15.53 3.39 13.12
CA PRO A 78 -14.21 3.71 12.57
C PRO A 78 -13.61 2.59 11.71
N ARG A 79 -13.70 1.34 12.14
CA ARG A 79 -13.17 0.19 11.37
C ARG A 79 -13.92 0.03 10.05
N PHE A 80 -15.24 0.15 10.07
CA PHE A 80 -16.08 0.11 8.88
C PHE A 80 -15.77 1.26 7.92
N GLN A 81 -15.57 2.48 8.43
CA GLN A 81 -15.17 3.63 7.62
C GLN A 81 -13.81 3.42 6.94
N VAL A 82 -12.86 2.78 7.65
CA VAL A 82 -11.58 2.35 7.05
C VAL A 82 -11.81 1.32 5.94
N MET A 83 -12.63 0.29 6.16
CA MET A 83 -12.95 -0.70 5.11
C MET A 83 -13.52 -0.02 3.86
N VAL A 84 -14.50 0.86 4.04
CA VAL A 84 -15.17 1.58 2.95
C VAL A 84 -14.18 2.50 2.21
N GLY A 85 -13.34 3.24 2.93
CA GLY A 85 -12.38 4.16 2.30
C GLY A 85 -11.31 3.42 1.49
N VAL A 86 -10.80 2.27 1.98
CA VAL A 86 -9.88 1.42 1.22
C VAL A 86 -10.56 0.86 -0.02
N CYS A 87 -11.81 0.38 0.10
CA CYS A 87 -12.59 -0.12 -1.03
C CYS A 87 -12.79 0.97 -2.11
N ARG A 88 -13.13 2.21 -1.70
CA ARG A 88 -13.26 3.35 -2.62
C ARG A 88 -11.95 3.66 -3.36
N ALA A 89 -10.81 3.64 -2.67
CA ALA A 89 -9.50 3.83 -3.31
C ALA A 89 -9.19 2.74 -4.35
N LEU A 90 -9.44 1.47 -4.02
CA LEU A 90 -9.23 0.35 -4.94
C LEU A 90 -10.17 0.45 -6.15
N LEU A 91 -11.45 0.72 -5.93
CA LEU A 91 -12.43 0.92 -7.00
C LEU A 91 -11.97 2.04 -7.95
N TYR A 92 -11.56 3.18 -7.39
CA TYR A 92 -11.03 4.30 -8.18
C TYR A 92 -9.85 3.86 -9.05
N MET A 93 -8.85 3.18 -8.50
CA MET A 93 -7.69 2.71 -9.26
C MET A 93 -8.03 1.66 -10.33
N HIS A 94 -8.92 0.71 -9.99
CA HIS A 94 -9.26 -0.43 -10.85
C HIS A 94 -10.19 -0.05 -12.01
N THR A 95 -10.93 1.05 -11.89
CA THR A 95 -11.82 1.58 -12.94
C THR A 95 -11.13 2.57 -13.88
N ARG A 96 -9.93 3.03 -13.55
CA ARG A 96 -9.13 3.91 -14.41
C ARG A 96 -8.81 3.27 -15.76
N ARG A 97 -8.53 4.11 -16.75
CA ARG A 97 -8.00 3.71 -18.07
C ARG A 97 -6.69 4.46 -18.35
N PRO A 98 -5.54 3.77 -18.38
CA PRO A 98 -5.33 2.36 -18.02
C PRO A 98 -5.56 2.07 -16.53
N ARG A 99 -5.91 0.81 -16.20
CA ARG A 99 -6.14 0.37 -14.82
C ARG A 99 -4.84 0.42 -14.02
N VAL A 100 -4.96 0.80 -12.74
CA VAL A 100 -3.86 0.80 -11.79
C VAL A 100 -4.10 -0.31 -10.76
N VAL A 101 -3.06 -1.09 -10.46
CA VAL A 101 -3.05 -2.13 -9.42
C VAL A 101 -2.05 -1.71 -8.37
N HIS A 102 -2.43 -1.76 -7.09
CA HIS A 102 -1.58 -1.33 -5.97
C HIS A 102 -0.39 -2.28 -5.76
N GLY A 103 -0.64 -3.59 -5.74
CA GLY A 103 0.39 -4.63 -5.74
C GLY A 103 1.04 -4.94 -4.39
N ASP A 104 1.00 -4.03 -3.41
CA ASP A 104 1.47 -4.28 -2.03
C ASP A 104 0.52 -3.69 -0.98
N LEU A 105 -0.77 -4.00 -1.11
CA LEU A 105 -1.76 -3.57 -0.12
C LEU A 105 -1.57 -4.37 1.18
N LYS A 106 -1.26 -3.68 2.27
CA LYS A 106 -1.06 -4.24 3.61
C LYS A 106 -1.37 -3.20 4.68
N SER A 107 -1.55 -3.63 5.93
CA SER A 107 -1.87 -2.71 7.04
C SER A 107 -0.81 -1.61 7.25
N GLY A 108 0.47 -1.91 7.00
CA GLY A 108 1.55 -0.91 7.07
C GLY A 108 1.48 0.18 5.99
N ASN A 109 0.80 -0.08 4.88
CA ASN A 109 0.65 0.85 3.75
C ASN A 109 -0.69 1.59 3.77
N ILE A 110 -1.42 1.53 4.89
CA ILE A 110 -2.69 2.23 5.10
C ILE A 110 -2.49 3.14 6.31
N MET A 111 -2.59 4.45 6.11
CA MET A 111 -2.60 5.41 7.21
C MET A 111 -4.04 5.74 7.58
N VAL A 112 -4.35 5.80 8.87
CA VAL A 112 -5.69 6.08 9.40
C VAL A 112 -5.64 7.41 10.16
N GLN A 113 -6.45 8.36 9.70
CA GLN A 113 -6.67 9.63 10.38
C GLN A 113 -7.96 9.53 11.19
N VAL A 114 -7.90 9.82 12.49
CA VAL A 114 -9.06 9.76 13.38
C VAL A 114 -9.41 11.18 13.84
N SER A 115 -10.66 11.57 13.68
CA SER A 115 -11.21 12.83 14.17
C SER A 115 -12.58 12.57 14.80
N GLY A 116 -12.64 12.61 16.13
CA GLY A 116 -13.82 12.20 16.90
C GLY A 116 -14.22 10.76 16.57
N HIS A 117 -15.44 10.59 16.06
CA HIS A 117 -16.00 9.28 15.66
C HIS A 117 -15.72 8.90 14.19
N SER A 118 -14.99 9.76 13.46
CA SER A 118 -14.68 9.53 12.04
C SER A 118 -13.25 9.01 11.88
N ALA A 119 -13.10 7.98 11.05
CA ALA A 119 -11.81 7.48 10.60
C ALA A 119 -11.73 7.52 9.07
N SER A 120 -10.64 8.08 8.55
CA SER A 120 -10.38 8.18 7.11
C SER A 120 -9.06 7.47 6.77
N PRO A 121 -9.09 6.44 5.91
CA PRO A 121 -7.87 5.77 5.47
C PRO A 121 -7.25 6.51 4.27
N LYS A 122 -5.92 6.44 4.16
CA LYS A 122 -5.17 6.81 2.95
C LYS A 122 -4.19 5.69 2.61
N LEU A 123 -4.27 5.21 1.37
CA LEU A 123 -3.28 4.28 0.82
C LEU A 123 -1.96 5.01 0.58
N LEU A 124 -0.87 4.37 1.00
CA LEU A 124 0.51 4.81 0.84
C LEU A 124 1.30 3.79 0.01
N ASP A 125 2.54 4.14 -0.32
CA ASP A 125 3.56 3.26 -0.92
C ASP A 125 3.13 2.64 -2.25
N PHE A 126 3.30 3.42 -3.30
CA PHE A 126 2.99 3.03 -4.67
C PHE A 126 4.24 2.56 -5.43
N GLY A 127 5.35 2.27 -4.74
CA GLY A 127 6.59 1.80 -5.34
C GLY A 127 6.40 0.50 -6.14
N LEU A 128 5.49 -0.36 -5.67
CA LEU A 128 5.14 -1.65 -6.29
C LEU A 128 3.86 -1.59 -7.16
N SER A 129 3.22 -0.42 -7.23
CA SER A 129 2.02 -0.21 -8.04
C SER A 129 2.33 -0.32 -9.52
N ARG A 130 1.35 -0.75 -10.31
CA ARG A 130 1.54 -0.95 -11.75
C ARG A 130 0.34 -0.48 -12.55
N VAL A 131 0.66 0.07 -13.71
CA VAL A 131 -0.32 0.31 -14.78
C VAL A 131 -0.40 -0.97 -15.60
N LEU A 132 -1.59 -1.52 -15.82
CA LEU A 132 -1.76 -2.76 -16.61
C LEU A 132 -1.58 -2.48 -18.11
N THR A 133 -0.32 -2.33 -18.54
CA THR A 133 0.08 -2.12 -19.96
C THR A 133 1.14 -3.16 -20.36
N ARG A 134 0.69 -4.39 -20.64
CA ARG A 134 1.31 -5.48 -21.42
C ARG A 134 2.73 -6.00 -21.12
N HIS A 135 3.62 -5.27 -20.42
CA HIS A 135 4.95 -5.75 -20.03
C HIS A 135 5.20 -5.46 -18.55
N ALA A 136 5.16 -6.50 -17.70
CA ALA A 136 5.28 -6.34 -16.25
C ALA A 136 6.33 -7.29 -15.67
N ARG A 137 7.35 -6.73 -15.03
CA ARG A 137 8.36 -7.48 -14.26
C ARG A 137 7.78 -7.98 -12.93
N ARG A 138 8.32 -9.11 -12.45
CA ARG A 138 8.07 -9.67 -11.11
C ARG A 138 8.52 -8.68 -10.04
N LEU A 139 7.74 -8.54 -8.98
CA LEU A 139 8.13 -7.78 -7.79
C LEU A 139 7.67 -8.53 -6.54
N GLY A 140 8.50 -8.47 -5.50
CA GLY A 140 8.21 -8.98 -4.16
C GLY A 140 7.05 -8.23 -3.54
N GLY A 141 6.27 -8.94 -2.73
CA GLY A 141 5.22 -8.41 -1.88
C GLY A 141 5.40 -8.95 -0.47
N THR A 142 4.69 -8.38 0.49
CA THR A 142 4.72 -8.90 1.86
C THR A 142 3.97 -10.24 1.90
N LEU A 143 4.69 -11.35 2.16
CA LEU A 143 4.19 -12.73 1.95
C LEU A 143 2.79 -12.98 2.54
N ALA A 144 2.54 -12.52 3.77
CA ALA A 144 1.27 -12.73 4.47
C ALA A 144 0.05 -12.08 3.80
N TRP A 145 0.26 -11.04 2.98
CA TRP A 145 -0.81 -10.27 2.33
C TRP A 145 -0.94 -10.63 0.84
N THR A 146 0.01 -11.39 0.31
CA THR A 146 0.20 -11.58 -1.12
C THR A 146 -0.73 -12.66 -1.66
N ALA A 147 -1.42 -12.34 -2.77
CA ALA A 147 -2.32 -13.28 -3.44
C ALA A 147 -1.58 -14.55 -3.92
N PRO A 148 -2.22 -15.73 -3.89
CA PRO A 148 -1.54 -17.00 -4.16
C PRO A 148 -1.05 -17.13 -5.60
N GLU A 149 -1.66 -16.44 -6.57
CA GLU A 149 -1.14 -16.34 -7.93
C GLU A 149 0.16 -15.53 -8.02
N VAL A 150 0.29 -14.49 -7.20
CA VAL A 150 1.50 -13.65 -7.12
C VAL A 150 2.63 -14.41 -6.43
N LEU A 151 2.31 -15.19 -5.38
CA LEU A 151 3.27 -16.10 -4.74
C LEU A 151 3.81 -17.16 -5.72
N ARG A 152 2.99 -17.62 -6.67
CA ARG A 152 3.42 -18.51 -7.77
C ARG A 152 4.16 -17.78 -8.90
N GLY A 153 4.53 -16.52 -8.68
CA GLY A 153 5.30 -15.72 -9.62
C GLY A 153 4.51 -15.18 -10.81
N ARG A 154 3.17 -15.19 -10.77
CA ARG A 154 2.33 -14.52 -11.78
C ARG A 154 2.26 -13.00 -11.49
N PRO A 155 2.06 -12.15 -12.51
CA PRO A 155 1.91 -10.71 -12.29
C PRO A 155 0.65 -10.39 -11.46
N ALA A 156 0.76 -9.41 -10.55
CA ALA A 156 -0.39 -8.90 -9.80
C ALA A 156 -1.43 -8.26 -10.74
N LYS A 157 -2.70 -8.49 -10.43
CA LYS A 157 -3.86 -7.96 -11.15
C LYS A 157 -4.82 -7.31 -10.15
N CYS A 158 -5.90 -6.70 -10.63
CA CYS A 158 -6.95 -6.15 -9.76
C CYS A 158 -7.46 -7.19 -8.75
N SER A 159 -7.59 -8.47 -9.15
CA SER A 159 -7.97 -9.56 -8.24
C SER A 159 -6.98 -9.80 -7.10
N SER A 160 -5.69 -9.52 -7.33
CA SER A 160 -4.65 -9.67 -6.31
C SER A 160 -4.78 -8.61 -5.23
N ASP A 161 -5.11 -7.36 -5.59
CA ASP A 161 -5.44 -6.31 -4.61
C ASP A 161 -6.71 -6.67 -3.81
N VAL A 162 -7.72 -7.27 -4.46
CA VAL A 162 -8.95 -7.73 -3.78
C VAL A 162 -8.65 -8.82 -2.76
N TYR A 163 -7.74 -9.75 -3.07
CA TYR A 163 -7.28 -10.75 -2.11
C TYR A 163 -6.59 -10.10 -0.90
N SER A 164 -5.65 -9.19 -1.13
CA SER A 164 -4.97 -8.45 -0.05
C SER A 164 -5.95 -7.61 0.78
N PHE A 165 -6.97 -7.04 0.14
CA PHE A 165 -8.05 -6.33 0.82
C PHE A 165 -8.87 -7.26 1.72
N GLY A 166 -9.09 -8.51 1.32
CA GLY A 166 -9.71 -9.53 2.16
C GLY A 166 -8.97 -9.73 3.49
N HIS A 167 -7.63 -9.75 3.47
CA HIS A 167 -6.82 -9.78 4.71
C HIS A 167 -6.96 -8.51 5.54
N VAL A 168 -7.05 -7.33 4.91
CA VAL A 168 -7.31 -6.06 5.61
C VAL A 168 -8.68 -6.09 6.30
N VAL A 169 -9.72 -6.59 5.63
CA VAL A 169 -11.05 -6.74 6.22
C VAL A 169 -11.02 -7.74 7.38
N ALA A 170 -10.34 -8.88 7.23
CA ALA A 170 -10.17 -9.86 8.29
C ALA A 170 -9.48 -9.27 9.53
N LEU A 171 -8.39 -8.50 9.33
CA LEU A 171 -7.73 -7.76 10.40
C LEU A 171 -8.69 -6.79 11.11
N LEU A 172 -9.41 -5.97 10.34
CA LEU A 172 -10.34 -4.99 10.91
C LEU A 172 -11.50 -5.67 11.68
N ALA A 173 -11.99 -6.82 11.20
CA ALA A 173 -13.06 -7.57 11.83
C ALA A 173 -12.60 -8.30 13.10
N THR A 174 -11.43 -8.95 13.06
CA THR A 174 -10.97 -9.86 14.13
C THR A 174 -9.99 -9.23 15.11
N GLY A 175 -9.29 -8.17 14.69
CA GLY A 175 -8.14 -7.63 15.41
C GLY A 175 -6.83 -8.40 15.20
N ASN A 176 -6.87 -9.53 14.48
CA ASN A 176 -5.71 -10.41 14.30
C ASN A 176 -5.00 -10.10 12.99
N LEU A 177 -3.66 -10.00 13.04
CA LEU A 177 -2.84 -9.94 11.84
C LEU A 177 -2.94 -11.28 11.08
N PRO A 178 -2.85 -11.25 9.74
CA PRO A 178 -2.82 -12.48 8.96
C PRO A 178 -1.60 -13.31 9.38
N GLU A 179 -1.83 -14.58 9.70
CA GLU A 179 -0.77 -15.52 10.02
C GLU A 179 0.23 -15.56 8.87
N GLN A 180 1.53 -15.44 9.18
CA GLN A 180 2.56 -15.82 8.23
C GLN A 180 2.42 -17.33 8.03
N ARG A 181 1.67 -17.74 7.00
CA ARG A 181 1.80 -19.09 6.49
C ARG A 181 3.22 -19.20 5.96
N VAL A 182 4.12 -19.72 6.81
CA VAL A 182 5.35 -20.35 6.37
C VAL A 182 4.89 -21.53 5.54
N THR A 183 4.58 -21.28 4.27
CA THR A 183 4.51 -22.35 3.31
C THR A 183 5.90 -22.95 3.31
N ASN A 184 6.06 -24.10 3.96
CA ASN A 184 7.08 -25.07 3.64
C ASN A 184 6.91 -25.45 2.16
N ALA A 185 7.33 -24.54 1.28
CA ALA A 185 7.51 -24.80 -0.14
C ALA A 185 8.85 -25.52 -0.32
N MET A 186 8.99 -26.67 0.32
CA MET A 186 10.02 -27.67 0.06
C MET A 186 9.42 -29.07 0.14
N SER A 187 8.42 -29.38 -0.70
CA SER A 187 8.27 -30.72 -1.29
C SER A 187 7.25 -30.71 -2.42
N PHE A 188 7.60 -30.09 -3.55
CA PHE A 188 7.17 -30.64 -4.83
C PHE A 188 8.44 -30.89 -5.62
N ARG A 189 9.10 -32.01 -5.30
CA ARG A 189 10.04 -32.66 -6.20
C ARG A 189 9.22 -33.67 -7.01
N HIS A 190 9.30 -33.48 -8.32
CA HIS A 190 9.03 -34.37 -9.46
C HIS A 190 7.89 -35.37 -9.36
#